data_AF-A0A1I9WLC1-F1
#
_entry.id   AF-A0A1I9WLC1-F1
#
_cell.length_a   1.000
_cell.length_b   1.000
_cell.length_c   1.000
_cell.angle_alpha   90.00
_cell.angle_beta   90.00
_cell.angle_gamma   90.00
#
_symmetry.space_group_name_H-M   'P 1'
#
loop_
_entity.id
_entity.type
_entity.pdbx_description
1 polymer ?
#
loop_
_entity_poly.entity_id
_entity_poly.type
_entity_poly.pdbx_seq_one_letter_code
_entity_poly.pdbx_strand_id
1 'polypeptide(L)'
;RQASPLLASLKLNIIPVTALDHKTYHEVTGDEICPSMVRGIDHIKDPRLNKGLAFTLEERQQLGIHGLMPPKFKSQEEQLE
;
A
#
# COMPACT_ATOMS: atom_id res chain seq x y z
N ARG A 1 -6.25 -30.58 -41.24
CA ARG A 1 -7.66 -30.27 -40.87
C ARG A 1 -8.00 -31.20 -39.72
N GLN A 2 -8.21 -30.83 -38.46
CA GLN A 2 -8.41 -29.56 -37.79
C GLN A 2 -7.75 -29.69 -36.40
N ALA A 3 -7.08 -28.66 -35.91
CA ALA A 3 -6.73 -28.57 -34.48
C ALA A 3 -7.80 -27.71 -33.80
N SER A 4 -8.38 -28.24 -32.73
CA SER A 4 -9.44 -27.69 -31.88
C SER A 4 -9.20 -26.25 -31.39
N PRO A 5 -10.22 -25.37 -31.33
CA PRO A 5 -10.05 -23.93 -31.05
C PRO A 5 -10.19 -23.58 -29.55
N LEU A 6 -9.84 -24.47 -28.63
CA LEU A 6 -10.09 -24.26 -27.19
C LEU A 6 -8.86 -23.87 -26.36
N LEU A 7 -7.75 -23.47 -27.01
CA LEU A 7 -6.58 -22.91 -26.33
C LEU A 7 -6.38 -21.41 -26.59
N ALA A 8 -7.45 -20.70 -26.96
CA ALA A 8 -7.40 -19.25 -27.15
C ALA A 8 -8.03 -18.55 -25.94
N SER A 9 -7.18 -17.93 -25.14
CA SER A 9 -7.53 -16.93 -24.12
C SER A 9 -7.98 -17.43 -22.74
N LEU A 10 -7.11 -18.17 -22.06
CA LEU A 10 -6.78 -17.77 -20.68
C LEU A 10 -5.77 -16.63 -20.77
N LYS A 11 -6.24 -15.43 -21.17
CA LYS A 11 -5.47 -14.21 -21.00
C LYS A 11 -5.46 -13.96 -19.50
N LEU A 12 -4.44 -14.49 -18.83
CA LEU A 12 -4.08 -14.02 -17.50
C LEU A 12 -3.98 -12.51 -17.65
N ASN A 13 -4.93 -11.79 -17.06
CA ASN A 13 -5.00 -10.35 -17.13
C ASN A 13 -3.89 -9.82 -16.23
N ILE A 14 -2.65 -9.97 -16.70
CA ILE A 14 -1.47 -9.37 -16.10
C ILE A 14 -1.65 -7.89 -16.39
N ILE A 15 -2.26 -7.20 -15.43
CA ILE A 15 -2.33 -5.75 -15.43
C ILE A 15 -0.87 -5.28 -15.54
N PRO A 16 -0.49 -4.55 -16.60
CA PRO A 16 0.85 -4.01 -16.68
C PRO A 16 1.05 -3.12 -15.45
N VAL A 17 2.10 -3.36 -14.66
CA VAL A 17 2.34 -2.64 -13.40
C VAL A 17 2.45 -1.12 -13.62
N THR A 18 2.69 -0.70 -14.87
CA THR A 18 2.73 0.69 -15.33
C THR A 18 1.35 1.36 -15.46
N ALA A 19 0.25 0.60 -15.41
CA ALA A 19 -1.13 1.09 -15.42
C ALA A 19 -1.75 1.20 -14.02
N LEU A 20 -1.00 0.83 -12.96
CA LEU A 20 -1.27 1.40 -11.66
C LEU A 20 -0.85 2.85 -11.75
N ASP A 21 -1.80 3.70 -12.15
CA ASP A 21 -1.72 5.14 -12.01
C ASP A 21 -0.90 5.44 -10.78
N HIS A 22 0.17 6.21 -10.95
CA HIS A 22 0.58 7.12 -9.91
C HIS A 22 -0.68 7.92 -9.56
N LYS A 23 -1.53 7.38 -8.67
CA LYS A 23 -2.27 8.19 -7.73
C LYS A 23 -1.15 8.95 -7.05
N THR A 24 -0.83 10.11 -7.59
CA THR A 24 -0.22 11.20 -6.86
C THR A 24 -1.03 11.22 -5.58
N TYR A 25 -0.48 10.72 -4.47
CA TYR A 25 -1.13 10.67 -3.16
C TYR A 25 -1.49 12.10 -2.65
N HIS A 26 -1.35 13.11 -3.52
CA HIS A 26 -1.41 14.54 -3.39
C HIS A 26 -2.60 15.20 -4.10
N GLU A 27 -3.48 14.48 -4.82
CA GLU A 27 -4.60 15.16 -5.52
C GLU A 27 -5.81 15.45 -4.64
N VAL A 28 -5.92 14.85 -3.45
CA VAL A 28 -7.06 15.11 -2.55
C VAL A 28 -6.61 16.07 -1.44
N THR A 29 -6.80 17.36 -1.73
CA THR A 29 -6.84 18.50 -0.78
C THR A 29 -5.47 19.10 -0.44
N GLY A 30 -5.31 20.39 -0.75
CA GLY A 30 -4.10 21.17 -0.44
C GLY A 30 -3.78 21.20 1.04
N ASP A 31 -2.49 21.19 1.39
CA ASP A 31 -1.82 21.35 2.70
C ASP A 31 -2.36 20.59 3.94
N GLU A 32 -3.59 20.10 3.96
CA GLU A 32 -4.27 19.50 5.11
C GLU A 32 -4.61 18.04 4.81
N ILE A 33 -3.86 17.13 5.42
CA ILE A 33 -4.21 15.71 5.48
C ILE A 33 -5.05 15.50 6.73
N CYS A 34 -6.17 14.80 6.61
CA CYS A 34 -6.85 14.19 7.75
C CYS A 34 -6.35 12.74 7.92
N PRO A 35 -5.46 12.43 8.88
CA PRO A 35 -4.83 11.11 9.00
C PRO A 35 -5.85 9.98 9.20
N SER A 36 -7.00 10.29 9.81
CA SER A 36 -8.10 9.35 10.05
C SER A 36 -8.79 8.86 8.77
N MET A 37 -8.64 9.57 7.64
CA MET A 37 -9.24 9.19 6.36
C MET A 37 -8.34 8.30 5.51
N VAL A 38 -7.03 8.23 5.81
CA VAL A 38 -6.05 7.49 5.02
C VAL A 38 -5.72 6.17 5.71
N ARG A 39 -5.86 5.04 4.99
CA ARG A 39 -5.68 3.69 5.56
C ARG A 39 -4.92 2.76 4.61
N GLY A 40 -4.50 1.61 5.11
CA GLY A 40 -3.87 0.55 4.34
C GLY A 40 -2.58 0.99 3.65
N ILE A 41 -2.39 0.53 2.41
CA ILE A 41 -1.20 0.82 1.61
C ILE A 41 -1.02 2.33 1.41
N ASP A 42 -2.09 3.11 1.24
CA ASP A 42 -2.01 4.54 1.00
C ASP A 42 -1.44 5.29 2.21
N HIS A 43 -1.73 4.81 3.43
CA HIS A 43 -1.16 5.36 4.66
C HIS A 43 0.35 5.13 4.76
N ILE A 44 0.81 3.94 4.34
CA ILE A 44 2.25 3.61 4.32
C ILE A 44 2.99 4.38 3.22
N LYS A 45 2.33 4.66 2.11
CA LYS A 45 2.96 5.34 0.98
C LYS A 45 3.10 6.85 1.18
N ASP A 46 2.28 7.47 2.02
CA ASP A 46 2.45 8.88 2.35
C ASP A 46 3.60 9.07 3.37
N PRO A 47 4.71 9.73 2.99
CA PRO A 47 5.86 9.94 3.88
C PRO A 47 5.54 10.82 5.09
N ARG A 48 4.44 11.59 5.06
CA ARG A 48 4.00 12.45 6.17
C ARG A 48 3.29 11.67 7.26
N LEU A 49 2.70 10.52 6.91
CA LEU A 49 1.96 9.65 7.84
C LEU A 49 2.77 8.43 8.27
N ASN A 50 3.64 7.94 7.38
CA ASN A 50 4.39 6.71 7.62
C ASN A 50 5.51 6.90 8.65
N LYS A 51 5.39 6.24 9.79
CA LYS A 51 6.43 6.15 10.84
C LYS A 51 7.21 4.83 10.86
N GLY A 52 7.11 4.02 9.79
CA GLY A 52 7.88 2.79 9.66
C GLY A 52 7.58 1.77 10.77
N LEU A 53 8.62 1.26 11.43
CA LEU A 53 8.45 0.24 12.47
C LEU A 53 7.90 0.79 13.80
N ALA A 54 7.74 2.11 13.91
CA ALA A 54 7.19 2.78 15.10
C ALA A 54 5.66 2.75 15.20
N PHE A 55 4.96 2.10 14.28
CA PHE A 55 3.53 1.77 14.49
C PHE A 55 3.37 0.70 15.55
N THR A 56 2.56 0.97 16.58
CA THR A 56 2.14 -0.02 17.57
C THR A 56 1.25 -1.09 16.94
N LEU A 57 1.05 -2.21 17.63
CA LEU A 57 0.17 -3.28 17.14
C LEU A 57 -1.27 -2.78 16.92
N GLU A 58 -1.79 -1.98 17.86
CA GLU A 58 -3.14 -1.42 17.79
C GLU A 58 -3.30 -0.49 16.58
N GLU A 59 -2.35 0.43 16.37
CA GLU A 59 -2.38 1.34 15.22
C GLU A 59 -2.34 0.57 13.91
N ARG A 60 -1.52 -0.50 13.83
CA ARG A 60 -1.45 -1.33 12.62
C ARG A 60 -2.79 -1.99 12.31
N GLN A 61 -3.52 -2.43 13.33
CA GLN A 61 -4.84 -3.03 13.18
C GLN A 61 -5.89 -1.99 12.78
N GLN A 62 -5.93 -0.84 13.46
CA GLN A 62 -6.88 0.24 13.19
C GLN A 62 -6.69 0.85 11.79
N LEU A 63 -5.45 1.02 11.35
CA LEU A 63 -5.11 1.56 10.05
C LEU A 63 -5.19 0.51 8.92
N GLY A 64 -5.43 -0.77 9.25
CA GLY A 64 -5.49 -1.85 8.25
C GLY A 64 -4.15 -2.14 7.57
N ILE A 65 -3.04 -1.92 8.28
CA ILE A 65 -1.67 -2.16 7.80
C ILE A 65 -0.98 -3.35 8.48
N HIS A 66 -1.69 -4.01 9.40
CA HIS A 66 -1.23 -5.27 10.00
C HIS A 66 -1.08 -6.35 8.91
N GLY A 67 0.13 -6.90 8.78
CA GLY A 67 0.49 -7.85 7.72
C GLY A 67 1.19 -7.23 6.49
N LEU A 68 1.14 -5.90 6.33
CA LEU A 68 1.89 -5.19 5.28
C LEU A 68 3.31 -4.79 5.72
N MET A 69 3.60 -4.91 7.02
CA MET A 69 4.87 -4.53 7.63
C MET A 69 5.51 -5.74 8.33
N PRO A 70 6.85 -5.76 8.49
CA PRO A 70 7.52 -6.80 9.27
C PRO A 70 6.97 -6.91 10.71
N PRO A 71 7.00 -8.09 11.34
CA PRO A 71 6.49 -8.30 12.71
C PRO A 71 7.40 -7.72 13.81
N LYS A 72 8.29 -6.78 13.46
CA LYS A 72 9.18 -6.08 14.39
C LYS A 72 8.61 -4.70 14.72
N PHE A 73 8.82 -4.26 15.94
CA PHE A 73 8.52 -2.92 16.44
C PHE A 73 9.82 -2.24 16.81
N LYS A 74 9.91 -0.93 16.56
CA LYS A 74 11.01 -0.08 17.01
C LYS A 74 10.45 1.27 17.44
N SER A 75 11.01 1.91 18.46
CA SER A 75 10.72 3.33 18.71
C SER A 75 11.31 4.21 17.62
N GLN A 76 10.93 5.49 17.59
CA GLN A 76 11.47 6.44 16.62
C GLN A 76 12.96 6.72 16.86
N GLU A 77 13.39 6.70 18.12
CA GLU A 77 14.79 6.84 18.53
C GLU A 77 15.61 5.61 18.09
N GLU A 78 15.11 4.39 18.32
CA GLU A 78 15.74 3.14 17.87
C GLU A 78 15.84 2.98 16.33
N GLN A 79 15.15 3.85 15.58
CA GLN A 79 15.26 3.93 14.12
C GLN A 79 16.33 4.93 13.66
N LEU A 80 16.69 5.91 14.49
CA LEU A 80 17.73 6.90 14.21
C LEU A 80 19.13 6.42 14.59
N GLU A 81 19.21 5.50 15.56
CA GLU A 81 20.41 4.73 15.90
C GLU A 81 20.78 3.71 14.80
#